data_AF-A0A935KQJ4-F1
#
_entry.id   AF-A0A935KQJ4-F1
#
_cell.length_a   1.000
_cell.length_b   1.000
_cell.length_c   1.000
_cell.angle_alpha   90.00
_cell.angle_beta   90.00
_cell.angle_gamma   90.00
#
_symmetry.space_group_name_H-M   'P 1'
#
loop_
_entity.id
_entity.type
_entity.pdbx_description
1 polymer ?
#
loop_
_entity_poly.entity_id
_entity_poly.type
_entity_poly.pdbx_seq_one_letter_code
_entity_poly.pdbx_strand_id
1 'polypeptide(L)' 'MNMIFPDSPDSSYLRNQLVSGLYTAGQINGTSGCEEAAAQGLMAGINAALKIRGETPFILKRSEAYIGVLIDDLIKCSPH' A
#
# COMPACT_ATOMS: atom_id res chain seq x y z
N MET A 1 -8.55 -3.25 12.25
CA MET A 1 -7.12 -3.38 12.55
C MET A 1 -6.37 -2.99 11.29
N ASN A 2 -5.60 -1.90 11.31
CA ASN A 2 -4.83 -1.45 10.16
C ASN A 2 -3.56 -2.29 10.04
N MET A 3 -3.30 -2.86 8.86
CA MET A 3 -2.13 -3.73 8.61
C MET A 3 -0.95 -3.00 7.95
N ILE A 4 -1.10 -1.70 7.67
CA ILE A 4 -0.02 -0.82 7.25
C ILE A 4 0.49 -0.06 8.47
N PHE A 5 1.79 -0.20 8.78
CA PHE A 5 2.39 0.56 9.88
C PHE A 5 3.02 1.84 9.31
N PRO A 6 2.53 3.03 9.69
CA PRO A 6 2.84 4.30 9.04
C PRO A 6 4.34 4.65 9.04
N ASP A 7 5.06 4.26 10.09
CA ASP A 7 6.46 4.66 10.31
C ASP A 7 7.50 3.80 9.57
N SER A 8 7.06 2.80 8.78
CA SER A 8 8.01 1.97 8.05
C SER A 8 8.34 2.54 6.66
N PRO A 9 9.60 2.41 6.23
CA PRO A 9 10.00 2.84 4.89
C PRO A 9 9.30 2.06 3.77
N ASP A 10 8.81 0.84 4.05
CA ASP A 10 8.20 -0.06 3.06
C ASP A 10 6.68 0.07 2.96
N SER A 11 6.06 0.96 3.74
CA SER A 11 4.59 1.08 3.82
C SER A 11 3.96 1.53 2.51
N SER A 12 4.69 2.31 1.72
CA SER A 12 4.31 2.73 0.36
C SER A 12 4.22 1.56 -0.63
N TYR A 13 4.74 0.38 -0.28
CA TYR A 13 4.67 -0.83 -1.11
C TYR A 13 3.40 -1.63 -0.87
N LEU A 14 2.59 -1.26 0.14
CA LEU A 14 1.46 -2.03 0.65
C LEU A 14 1.86 -3.43 1.16
N ARG A 15 3.12 -3.57 1.60
CA ARG A 15 3.68 -4.80 2.15
C ARG A 15 3.51 -4.84 3.67
N ASN A 16 3.12 -5.99 4.20
CA ASN A 16 3.13 -6.23 5.63
C ASN A 16 4.57 -6.32 6.16
N GLN A 17 4.81 -5.75 7.34
CA GLN A 17 6.15 -5.69 7.94
C GLN A 17 6.52 -6.92 8.76
N LEU A 18 5.53 -7.65 9.29
CA LEU A 18 5.74 -8.83 10.12
C LEU A 18 5.92 -10.08 9.27
N VAL A 19 5.25 -10.13 8.11
CA VAL A 19 5.29 -11.28 7.20
C VAL A 19 5.82 -10.84 5.84
N SER A 20 7.07 -11.22 5.56
CA SER A 20 7.71 -10.95 4.26
C SER A 20 6.90 -11.59 3.13
N GLY A 21 6.62 -10.80 2.08
CA GLY A 21 5.87 -11.25 0.91
C GLY A 21 4.35 -11.20 1.06
N LEU A 22 3.82 -10.84 2.24
CA LEU A 22 2.40 -10.56 2.41
C LEU A 22 2.11 -9.11 2.02
N TYR A 23 1.13 -8.90 1.14
CA TYR A 23 0.63 -7.59 0.73
C TYR A 23 -0.86 -7.49 1.07
N THR A 24 -1.29 -6.32 1.52
CA THR A 24 -2.68 -6.10 1.97
C THR A 24 -3.31 -4.94 1.21
N ALA A 25 -4.63 -5.02 0.98
CA ALA A 25 -5.39 -4.01 0.25
C ALA A 25 -6.84 -3.98 0.72
N GLY A 26 -7.50 -2.83 0.54
CA GLY A 26 -8.90 -2.64 0.89
C GLY A 26 -9.11 -2.39 2.37
N GLN A 27 -10.28 -2.79 2.89
CA GLN A 27 -10.73 -2.37 4.23
C GLN A 27 -9.77 -2.74 5.36
N ILE A 28 -8.97 -3.79 5.19
CA ILE A 28 -7.93 -4.18 6.14
C ILE A 28 -6.84 -3.11 6.34
N ASN A 29 -6.68 -2.20 5.38
CA ASN A 29 -5.78 -1.06 5.46
C ASN A 29 -6.50 0.23 5.89
N GLY A 30 -7.82 0.20 6.15
CA GLY A 30 -8.57 1.37 6.65
C GLY A 30 -9.37 2.17 5.61
N THR A 31 -9.53 1.67 4.38
CA THR A 31 -10.48 2.26 3.41
C THR A 31 -11.89 1.68 3.55
N SER A 32 -12.93 2.40 3.12
CA SER A 32 -14.29 1.88 3.01
C SER A 32 -14.83 1.87 1.57
N GLY A 33 -14.20 2.57 0.62
CA GLY A 33 -14.64 2.66 -0.76
C GLY A 33 -14.15 1.50 -1.63
N CYS A 34 -14.99 1.05 -2.58
CA CYS A 34 -14.62 0.01 -3.54
C CYS A 34 -13.47 0.46 -4.46
N GLU A 35 -13.47 1.73 -4.87
CA GLU A 35 -12.49 2.34 -5.76
C GLU A 35 -11.12 2.41 -5.09
N GLU A 36 -11.11 2.78 -3.81
CA GLU A 36 -9.91 2.85 -2.99
C GLU A 36 -9.33 1.45 -2.73
N ALA A 37 -10.19 0.47 -2.46
CA ALA A 37 -9.78 -0.92 -2.32
C ALA A 37 -9.23 -1.50 -3.63
N ALA A 38 -9.83 -1.18 -4.77
CA ALA A 38 -9.36 -1.60 -6.08
C ALA A 38 -7.99 -0.97 -6.42
N ALA A 39 -7.82 0.32 -6.14
CA ALA A 39 -6.55 1.02 -6.33
C ALA A 39 -5.42 0.42 -5.48
N GLN A 40 -5.71 0.14 -4.20
CA GLN A 40 -4.75 -0.54 -3.33
C GLN A 40 -4.45 -1.96 -3.80
N GLY A 41 -5.47 -2.72 -4.23
CA GLY A 41 -5.32 -4.08 -4.73
C GLY A 41 -4.42 -4.15 -5.96
N LEU A 42 -4.58 -3.20 -6.88
CA LEU A 42 -3.72 -3.07 -8.06
C LEU A 42 -2.27 -2.82 -7.66
N MET A 43 -2.01 -1.85 -6.78
CA MET A 43 -0.65 -1.51 -6.33
C MET A 43 0.01 -2.66 -5.54
N ALA A 44 -0.73 -3.29 -4.62
CA ALA A 44 -0.29 -4.46 -3.88
C ALA A 44 0.05 -5.62 -4.81
N GLY A 45 -0.79 -5.90 -5.81
CA GLY A 45 -0.57 -6.97 -6.79
C GLY A 45 0.67 -6.73 -7.66
N ILE A 46 0.85 -5.49 -8.13
CA ILE A 46 2.07 -5.09 -8.89
C ILE A 46 3.32 -5.34 -8.04
N ASN A 47 3.34 -4.87 -6.78
CA ASN A 47 4.50 -5.02 -5.91
C ASN A 47 4.75 -6.47 -5.47
N ALA A 48 3.69 -7.28 -5.31
CA ALA A 48 3.81 -8.71 -5.09
C ALA A 48 4.47 -9.41 -6.28
N ALA A 49 4.04 -9.09 -7.51
CA ALA A 49 4.62 -9.65 -8.73
C ALA A 49 6.08 -9.23 -8.91
N LEU A 50 6.41 -7.96 -8.69
CA LEU A 50 7.79 -7.44 -8.75
C LEU A 50 8.68 -8.14 -7.71
N LYS A 51 8.17 -8.36 -6.49
CA LYS A 51 8.90 -9.08 -5.45
C LYS A 51 9.23 -10.52 -5.84
N ILE A 52 8.31 -11.24 -6.48
CA ILE A 52 8.55 -12.60 -6.98
C ILE A 52 9.64 -12.58 -8.06
N ARG A 53 9.72 -11.52 -8.87
CA ARG A 53 10.72 -11.34 -9.91
C ARG A 53 12.06 -10.80 -9.40
N GLY A 54 12.17 -10.45 -8.11
CA GLY A 54 13.37 -9.83 -7.55
C GLY A 54 13.58 -8.38 -8.02
N GLU A 55 12.53 -7.73 -8.52
CA GLU A 55 12.57 -6.35 -9.01
C GLU A 55 12.26 -5.34 -7.90
N THR A 56 12.60 -4.08 -8.15
CA THR A 56 12.30 -2.97 -7.24
C THR A 56 10.80 -2.69 -7.20
N PRO A 57 10.23 -2.38 -6.02
CA PRO A 57 8.82 -2.05 -5.91
C PRO A 57 8.48 -0.77 -6.68
N PHE A 58 7.26 -0.76 -7.21
CA PHE A 58 6.67 0.38 -7.90
C PHE A 58 5.82 1.21 -6.94
N ILE A 59 6.03 2.53 -6.96
CA ILE A 59 5.36 3.50 -6.11
C ILE A 59 4.94 4.68 -6.97
N LEU A 60 3.71 5.13 -6.79
CA LEU A 60 3.23 6.40 -7.34
C LEU A 60 3.34 7.48 -6.28
N LYS A 61 3.97 8.60 -6.62
CA LYS A 61 4.01 9.78 -5.76
C LYS A 61 2.66 10.49 -5.78
N ARG A 62 2.36 11.22 -4.70
CA ARG A 62 1.18 12.09 -4.59
C ARG A 62 1.03 13.04 -5.79
N SER A 63 2.14 13.52 -6.34
CA SER A 63 2.16 14.45 -7.48
C SER A 63 1.91 13.80 -8.84
N GLU A 64 1.94 12.47 -8.93
CA GLU A 64 1.90 11.73 -10.20
C GLU A 64 0.50 11.20 -10.52
N ALA A 65 -0.25 10.76 -9.50
CA ALA A 65 -1.58 10.19 -9.68
C ALA A 65 -2.41 10.26 -8.41
N TYR A 66 -3.74 10.21 -8.57
CA TYR A 66 -4.68 10.15 -7.45
C TYR A 66 -4.47 8.93 -6.54
N ILE A 67 -4.03 7.79 -7.11
CA ILE A 67 -3.66 6.59 -6.34
C ILE A 67 -2.48 6.89 -5.39
N GLY A 68 -1.54 7.73 -5.81
CA GLY A 68 -0.42 8.16 -4.97
C GLY A 68 -0.87 9.05 -3.82
N VAL A 69 -1.86 9.93 -4.05
CA VAL A 69 -2.51 10.73 -2.99
C VAL A 69 -3.18 9.83 -1.97
N LEU A 70 -3.99 8.87 -2.43
CA LEU A 70 -4.71 7.92 -1.59
C LEU A 70 -3.77 7.11 -0.69
N ILE A 71 -2.69 6.54 -1.25
CA ILE A 71 -1.74 5.72 -0.49
C ILE A 71 -0.94 6.58 0.50
N ASP A 72 -0.51 7.79 0.09
CA ASP A 72 0.21 8.73 0.95
C ASP A 72 -0.65 9.17 2.15
N ASP A 73 -1.93 9.47 1.92
CA ASP A 73 -2.87 9.83 2.99
C ASP A 73 -3.14 8.64 3.92
N LEU A 74 -3.26 7.42 3.39
CA LEU A 74 -3.47 6.21 4.20
C LEU A 74 -2.31 5.92 5.17
N ILE A 75 -1.08 6.16 4.71
CA ILE A 75 0.12 5.97 5.52
C ILE A 75 0.26 7.10 6.54
N LYS A 76 -0.08 8.35 6.18
CA LYS A 76 0.08 9.50 7.10
C LYS A 76 -1.04 9.65 8.12
N CYS A 77 -2.27 9.25 7.80
CA CYS A 77 -3.44 9.45 8.65
C CYS A 77 -3.62 8.41 9.76
N SER A 78 -2.69 7.46 9.95
CA SER A 78 -2.76 6.54 11.10
C SER A 78 -2.24 7.28 12.34
N PRO A 79 -3.11 7.67 13.31
CA PRO A 79 -2.71 8.52 14.43
C PRO A 79 -1.86 7.73 15.45
N HIS A 80 -1.04 8.48 16.19
CA HIS A 80 -0.40 8.05 17.44
C HIS A 80 -1.42 7.59 18.50
#